data_AF-A0A820P3T2-F1
#
_entry.id   AF-A0A820P3T2-F1
#
_cell.length_a   1.000
_cell.length_b   1.000
_cell.length_c   1.000
_cell.angle_alpha   90.00
_cell.angle_beta   90.00
_cell.angle_gamma   90.00
#
_symmetry.space_group_name_H-M   'P 1'
#
loop_
_entity.id
_entity.type
_entity.pdbx_description
1 polymer ?
#
loop_
_entity_poly.entity_id
_entity_poly.type
_entity_poly.pdbx_seq_one_letter_code
_entity_poly.pdbx_strand_id
1 'polypeptide(L)'
;MLSTNQQIDALEISLLVFLSYIIILNIVVSISLYVSFEFICLLQSKWIDWDIKIYYELNNVQAQACTTTLNEELGQIENIFSDKTGTLIQNIMTFNKCSIREKLYDYVTDEAGNEIQDTEKLKAIEFDEKEKDDYFQWYNQILLDAIKNNDKDKFVTEDFRTLYLAYRELNESEYREWSEKMNQANTSMEKREEKVKDSYEQIENHLKLNGATAIEDKLQDGVPQCIERLARAGIKIWVLTGDKIETAYNIGLSCCLLKNDMESFFIEEENEDGVEKKLKEVRNKMITKIEQLFDVHIDNKDKRLDWKD
;
A
#
# COMPACT_ATOMS: atom_id res chain seq x y z
N MET A 1 10.07 63.42 69.53
CA MET A 1 10.55 62.51 68.47
C MET A 1 9.64 61.30 68.37
N LEU A 2 8.45 61.44 67.79
CA LEU A 2 7.61 60.32 67.36
C LEU A 2 6.74 60.86 66.21
N SER A 3 7.42 61.25 65.14
CA SER A 3 6.81 61.48 63.83
C SER A 3 6.78 60.15 63.09
N THR A 4 5.74 59.97 62.27
CA THR A 4 5.51 58.90 61.27
C THR A 4 5.29 57.50 61.82
N ASN A 5 4.03 57.07 61.91
CA ASN A 5 3.66 55.66 61.76
C ASN A 5 2.21 55.49 61.28
N GLN A 6 2.12 55.13 59.99
CA GLN A 6 1.16 54.23 59.33
C GLN A 6 -0.34 54.53 59.45
N GLN A 7 -0.83 55.34 58.51
CA GLN A 7 -2.19 55.22 57.97
C GLN A 7 -2.03 54.56 56.60
N ILE A 8 -2.09 53.24 56.56
CA ILE A 8 -1.98 52.46 55.32
C ILE A 8 -3.26 52.70 54.51
N ASP A 9 -3.13 53.16 53.27
CA ASP A 9 -4.29 53.48 52.43
C ASP A 9 -5.12 52.22 52.16
N ALA A 10 -6.46 52.33 52.18
CA ALA A 10 -7.36 51.20 51.98
C ALA A 10 -7.12 50.46 50.63
N LEU A 11 -6.57 51.17 49.65
CA LEU A 11 -6.12 50.62 48.37
C LEU A 11 -4.94 49.65 48.55
N GLU A 12 -3.96 49.99 49.39
CA GLU A 12 -2.80 49.15 49.67
C GLU A 12 -3.21 47.87 50.40
N ILE A 13 -4.15 47.97 51.35
CA ILE A 13 -4.69 46.79 52.06
C ILE A 13 -5.46 45.88 51.10
N SER A 14 -6.31 46.44 50.23
CA SER A 14 -7.05 45.67 49.23
C SER A 14 -6.11 44.95 48.26
N LEU A 15 -5.03 45.62 47.83
CA LEU A 15 -4.01 45.04 46.95
C LEU A 15 -3.21 43.93 47.64
N LEU A 16 -2.86 44.09 48.92
CA LEU A 16 -2.18 43.04 49.70
C LEU A 16 -3.09 41.82 49.93
N VAL A 17 -4.37 42.04 50.22
CA VAL A 17 -5.35 40.94 50.36
C VAL A 17 -5.55 40.23 49.02
N PHE A 18 -5.60 40.96 47.92
CA PHE A 18 -5.69 40.39 46.57
C PHE A 18 -4.46 39.54 46.21
N LEU A 19 -3.24 40.04 46.46
CA LEU A 19 -2.01 39.27 46.21
C LEU A 19 -1.89 38.05 47.14
N SER A 20 -2.28 38.18 48.41
CA SER A 20 -2.35 37.05 49.36
C SER A 20 -3.33 35.97 48.87
N TYR A 21 -4.48 36.39 48.36
CA TYR A 21 -5.48 35.47 47.79
C TYR A 21 -4.95 34.74 46.55
N ILE A 22 -4.18 35.40 45.68
CA ILE A 22 -3.51 34.75 44.54
C ILE A 22 -2.51 33.68 45.02
N ILE A 23 -1.74 33.95 46.07
CA ILE A 23 -0.79 32.97 46.64
C ILE A 23 -1.53 31.74 47.17
N ILE A 24 -2.69 31.93 47.82
CA ILE A 24 -3.53 30.83 48.29
C ILE A 24 -4.12 30.05 47.10
N LEU A 25 -4.56 30.74 46.05
CA LEU A 25 -5.07 30.12 44.82
C LEU A 25 -4.01 29.38 43.99
N ASN A 26 -2.72 29.60 44.22
CA ASN A 26 -1.63 28.90 43.52
C ASN A 26 -1.71 27.36 43.67
N ILE A 27 -2.35 26.87 44.74
CA ILE A 27 -2.60 25.42 44.93
C ILE A 27 -3.52 24.83 43.84
N VAL A 28 -4.38 25.65 43.22
CA VAL A 28 -5.31 25.21 42.16
C VAL A 28 -4.56 24.68 40.93
N VAL A 29 -3.39 25.25 40.60
CA VAL A 29 -2.52 24.74 39.54
C VAL A 29 -1.26 24.19 40.19
N SER A 30 -1.36 22.95 40.67
CA SER A 30 -0.26 22.27 41.35
C SER A 30 0.91 21.99 40.39
N ILE A 31 2.06 22.61 40.62
CA ILE A 31 3.31 22.37 39.86
C ILE A 31 3.72 20.89 39.89
N SER A 32 3.37 20.16 40.95
CA SER A 32 3.62 18.73 41.09
C SER A 32 2.89 17.87 40.06
N LEU A 33 1.74 18.33 39.53
CA LEU A 33 0.99 17.60 38.49
C LEU A 33 1.83 17.45 37.23
N TYR A 34 2.48 18.54 36.80
CA TYR A 34 3.33 18.53 35.60
C TYR A 34 4.54 17.60 35.75
N VAL A 35 5.24 17.66 36.90
CA VAL A 35 6.37 16.77 37.18
C VAL A 35 5.95 15.30 37.23
N SER A 36 4.78 15.02 37.81
CA SER A 36 4.25 13.65 37.89
C SER A 36 3.89 13.11 36.51
N PHE A 37 3.29 13.95 35.66
CA PHE A 37 2.93 13.61 34.29
C PHE A 37 4.17 13.24 33.46
N GLU A 38 5.21 14.09 33.47
CA GLU A 38 6.47 13.80 32.77
C GLU A 38 7.13 12.49 33.25
N PHE A 39 7.05 12.20 34.56
CA PHE A 39 7.58 10.96 35.11
C PHE A 39 6.82 9.72 34.61
N ILE A 40 5.49 9.79 34.50
CA ILE A 40 4.67 8.71 33.94
C ILE A 40 5.04 8.46 32.48
N CYS A 41 5.14 9.52 31.68
CA CYS A 41 5.52 9.45 30.27
C CYS A 41 6.91 8.81 30.07
N LEU A 42 7.87 9.13 30.95
CA LEU A 42 9.20 8.51 30.96
C LEU A 42 9.14 7.02 31.29
N LEU A 43 8.35 6.62 32.29
CA LEU A 43 8.20 5.21 32.65
C LEU A 43 7.54 4.42 31.51
N GLN A 44 6.51 4.96 30.88
CA GLN A 44 5.84 4.34 29.73
C GLN A 44 6.79 4.16 28.54
N SER A 45 7.58 5.18 28.22
CA SER A 45 8.62 5.11 27.19
C SER A 45 9.60 3.96 27.45
N LYS A 46 10.09 3.83 28.69
CA LYS A 46 10.97 2.73 29.08
C LYS A 46 10.29 1.37 29.03
N TRP A 47 8.97 1.33 29.26
CA TRP A 47 8.21 0.09 29.21
C TRP A 47 8.10 -0.44 27.78
N ILE A 48 7.95 0.44 26.79
CA ILE A 48 7.99 0.09 25.37
C ILE A 48 9.38 -0.43 24.98
N ASP A 49 10.45 0.25 25.41
CA ASP A 49 11.83 -0.17 25.12
C ASP A 49 12.16 -1.58 25.63
N TRP A 50 11.50 -2.03 26.70
CA TRP A 50 11.72 -3.33 27.34
C TRP A 50 10.76 -4.43 26.87
N ASP A 51 9.84 -4.15 25.95
CA ASP A 51 8.89 -5.14 25.46
C ASP A 51 9.55 -6.13 24.49
N ILE A 52 9.67 -7.38 24.93
CA ILE A 52 10.23 -8.50 24.14
C ILE A 52 9.34 -8.81 22.92
N LYS A 53 8.04 -8.48 22.94
CA LYS A 53 7.16 -8.75 21.80
C LYS A 53 7.41 -7.85 20.60
N ILE A 54 8.01 -6.68 20.82
CA ILE A 54 8.34 -5.69 19.78
C ILE A 54 9.85 -5.73 19.48
N TYR A 55 10.50 -6.86 19.77
CA TYR A 55 11.89 -7.11 19.46
C TYR A 55 12.00 -7.84 18.11
N TYR A 56 12.84 -7.31 17.22
CA TYR A 56 13.08 -7.87 15.90
C TYR A 56 14.34 -8.73 15.90
N GLU A 57 14.16 -10.06 15.89
CA GLU A 57 15.22 -11.05 16.08
C GLU A 57 16.27 -11.06 14.97
N LEU A 58 15.84 -10.95 13.70
CA LEU A 58 16.72 -11.11 12.53
C LEU A 58 17.86 -10.09 12.51
N ASN A 59 17.61 -8.85 12.92
CA ASN A 59 18.62 -7.80 12.97
C ASN A 59 19.06 -7.45 14.41
N ASN A 60 18.57 -8.16 15.43
CA ASN A 60 18.81 -7.85 16.84
C ASN A 60 18.52 -6.39 17.19
N VAL A 61 17.31 -5.92 16.82
CA VAL A 61 16.87 -4.54 17.04
C VAL A 61 15.67 -4.55 17.99
N GLN A 62 15.79 -3.82 19.10
CA GLN A 62 14.69 -3.56 20.03
C GLN A 62 13.90 -2.31 19.63
N ALA A 63 12.64 -2.23 20.02
CA ALA A 63 11.87 -1.01 19.94
C ALA A 63 12.57 0.11 20.75
N GLN A 64 12.65 1.31 20.19
CA GLN A 64 13.23 2.46 20.86
C GLN A 64 12.30 3.65 20.74
N ALA A 65 11.75 4.08 21.86
CA ALA A 65 10.98 5.31 21.95
C ALA A 65 11.93 6.52 21.93
N CYS A 66 12.00 7.21 20.80
CA CYS A 66 12.85 8.40 20.62
C CYS A 66 12.36 9.63 21.42
N THR A 67 11.06 9.67 21.72
CA THR A 67 10.40 10.77 22.42
C THR A 67 9.62 10.23 23.60
N THR A 68 9.74 10.85 24.77
CA THR A 68 9.06 10.40 25.99
C THR A 68 7.63 10.94 26.12
N THR A 69 7.31 12.07 25.49
CA THR A 69 6.05 12.81 25.70
C THR A 69 4.88 12.34 24.83
N LEU A 70 5.14 11.68 23.70
CA LEU A 70 4.10 11.35 22.70
C LEU A 70 3.47 9.96 22.89
N ASN A 71 3.83 9.22 23.94
CA ASN A 71 3.40 7.84 24.12
C ASN A 71 1.88 7.71 24.31
N GLU A 72 1.22 8.72 24.86
CA GLU A 72 -0.24 8.72 25.06
C GLU A 72 -1.01 8.98 23.75
N GLU A 73 -0.43 9.73 22.81
CA GLU A 73 -1.06 10.04 21.53
C GLU A 73 -1.15 8.78 20.64
N LEU A 74 -0.32 7.77 20.88
CA LEU A 74 -0.38 6.47 20.19
C LEU A 74 -1.75 5.79 20.35
N GLY A 75 -2.44 6.01 21.47
CA GLY A 75 -3.78 5.48 21.70
C GLY A 75 -4.90 6.26 21.01
N GLN A 76 -4.60 7.43 20.45
CA GLN A 76 -5.56 8.34 19.83
C GLN A 76 -5.40 8.42 18.31
N ILE A 77 -4.54 7.59 17.73
CA ILE A 77 -4.30 7.62 16.29
C ILE A 77 -5.55 7.16 15.52
N GLU A 78 -5.97 7.97 14.56
CA GLU A 78 -7.09 7.65 13.66
C GLU A 78 -6.63 7.32 12.24
N ASN A 79 -5.48 7.86 11.83
CA ASN A 79 -4.95 7.73 10.47
C ASN A 79 -3.48 7.29 10.52
N ILE A 80 -3.15 6.27 9.74
CA ILE A 80 -1.77 5.83 9.50
C ILE A 80 -1.44 6.10 8.04
N PHE A 81 -0.34 6.80 7.83
CA PHE A 81 0.26 6.98 6.50
C PHE A 81 1.45 6.03 6.41
N SER A 82 1.38 5.07 5.48
CA SER A 82 2.45 4.10 5.25
C SER A 82 3.07 4.31 3.88
N ASP A 83 4.39 4.18 3.81
CA ASP A 83 5.07 3.95 2.54
C ASP A 83 4.84 2.49 2.12
N LYS A 84 4.95 2.24 0.81
CA LYS A 84 4.91 0.91 0.20
C LYS A 84 6.28 0.23 0.33
N THR A 85 7.32 0.87 -0.20
CA THR A 85 8.65 0.27 -0.32
C THR A 85 9.43 0.42 0.98
N GLY A 86 9.96 -0.68 1.52
CA GLY A 86 10.71 -0.66 2.78
C GLY A 86 9.83 -0.72 4.05
N THR A 87 8.51 -0.60 3.90
CA THR A 87 7.55 -0.74 5.02
C THR A 87 6.56 -1.88 4.78
N LEU A 88 5.81 -1.87 3.67
CA LEU A 88 4.88 -2.97 3.36
C LEU A 88 5.59 -4.14 2.68
N ILE A 89 6.53 -3.86 1.78
CA ILE A 89 7.31 -4.88 1.06
C ILE A 89 8.75 -4.98 1.53
N GLN A 90 9.32 -6.19 1.42
CA GLN A 90 10.72 -6.51 1.74
C GLN A 90 11.70 -6.07 0.64
N ASN A 91 11.21 -5.46 -0.46
CA ASN A 91 11.98 -5.18 -1.68
C ASN A 91 12.70 -6.42 -2.24
N ILE A 92 12.06 -7.58 -2.11
CA ILE A 92 12.51 -8.86 -2.68
C ILE A 92 11.43 -9.30 -3.66
N MET A 93 11.83 -9.48 -4.91
CA MET A 93 10.98 -10.05 -5.94
C MET A 93 11.23 -11.54 -6.03
N THR A 94 10.18 -12.34 -5.85
CA THR A 94 10.26 -13.81 -5.87
C THR A 94 9.58 -14.32 -7.12
N PHE A 95 10.27 -15.15 -7.89
CA PHE A 95 9.64 -15.89 -8.99
C PHE A 95 8.74 -16.97 -8.37
N ASN A 96 7.43 -16.88 -8.60
CA ASN A 96 6.48 -17.79 -7.99
C ASN A 96 6.05 -18.86 -9.01
N LYS A 97 5.48 -18.44 -10.15
CA LYS A 97 4.91 -19.35 -11.16
C LYS A 97 5.32 -18.98 -12.57
N CYS A 98 5.25 -19.92 -13.50
CA CYS A 98 5.28 -19.59 -14.92
C CYS A 98 4.40 -20.52 -15.75
N SER A 99 4.01 -20.01 -16.92
CA SER A 99 3.41 -20.81 -17.97
C SER A 99 4.36 -20.85 -19.16
N ILE A 100 4.69 -22.04 -19.65
CA ILE A 100 5.54 -22.24 -20.83
C ILE A 100 4.81 -23.18 -21.78
N ARG A 101 4.55 -22.74 -23.01
CA ARG A 101 3.83 -23.51 -24.05
C ARG A 101 2.54 -24.11 -23.50
N GLU A 102 1.71 -23.27 -22.87
CA GLU A 102 0.43 -23.66 -22.28
C GLU A 102 0.52 -24.62 -21.07
N LYS A 103 1.72 -24.90 -20.57
CA LYS A 103 1.92 -25.69 -19.35
C LYS A 103 2.23 -24.79 -18.16
N LEU A 104 1.39 -24.86 -17.13
CA LEU A 104 1.59 -24.17 -15.85
C LEU A 104 2.60 -24.92 -14.98
N TYR A 105 3.58 -24.19 -14.48
CA TYR A 105 4.53 -24.61 -13.46
C TYR A 105 4.23 -23.79 -12.21
N ASP A 106 3.78 -24.51 -11.19
CA ASP A 106 3.44 -23.97 -9.88
C ASP A 106 4.04 -24.91 -8.83
N TYR A 107 4.44 -24.36 -7.68
CA TYR A 107 4.89 -25.15 -6.55
C TYR A 107 3.66 -25.52 -5.70
N VAL A 108 3.33 -26.80 -5.60
CA VAL A 108 2.27 -27.24 -4.68
C VAL A 108 2.82 -27.12 -3.27
N THR A 109 2.26 -26.19 -2.49
CA THR A 109 2.48 -26.12 -1.04
C THR A 109 1.41 -26.94 -0.34
N ASP A 110 1.81 -27.77 0.63
CA ASP A 110 0.88 -28.46 1.53
C ASP A 110 0.13 -27.45 2.42
N GLU A 111 -0.97 -27.88 3.06
CA GLU A 111 -1.73 -27.07 4.04
C GLU A 111 -0.88 -26.52 5.22
N ALA A 112 0.35 -27.01 5.38
CA ALA A 112 1.33 -26.58 6.36
C ALA A 112 2.45 -25.66 5.82
N GLY A 113 2.42 -25.27 4.53
CA GLY A 113 3.39 -24.36 3.92
C GLY A 113 4.74 -24.98 3.55
N ASN A 114 4.85 -26.31 3.53
CA ASN A 114 6.05 -27.01 3.07
C ASN A 114 6.01 -27.20 1.55
N GLU A 115 7.17 -27.04 0.88
CA GLU A 115 7.34 -27.29 -0.56
C GLU A 115 7.22 -28.80 -0.85
N ILE A 116 6.22 -29.19 -1.65
CA ILE A 116 6.11 -30.57 -2.14
C ILE A 116 6.88 -30.67 -3.46
N GLN A 117 7.93 -31.48 -3.49
CA GLN A 117 8.74 -31.72 -4.71
C GLN A 117 8.15 -32.78 -5.65
N ASP A 118 6.94 -33.29 -5.39
CA ASP A 118 6.33 -34.36 -6.18
C ASP A 118 5.44 -33.82 -7.31
N THR A 119 6.06 -33.65 -8.48
CA THR A 119 5.41 -33.34 -9.77
C THR A 119 4.48 -34.45 -10.30
N GLU A 120 4.26 -35.55 -9.55
CA GLU A 120 3.60 -36.78 -10.04
C GLU A 120 2.14 -36.99 -9.57
N LYS A 121 1.55 -36.10 -8.75
CA LYS A 121 0.17 -36.28 -8.22
C LYS A 121 -0.81 -35.18 -8.62
N LEU A 122 -0.79 -34.75 -9.87
CA LEU A 122 -1.95 -34.10 -10.46
C LEU A 122 -2.89 -35.21 -10.99
N LYS A 123 -3.98 -35.49 -10.28
CA LYS A 123 -5.02 -36.43 -10.75
C LYS A 123 -5.84 -35.77 -11.86
N ALA A 124 -5.70 -36.28 -13.07
CA ALA A 124 -6.52 -35.92 -14.22
C ALA A 124 -8.00 -36.26 -13.94
N ILE A 125 -8.88 -35.29 -14.16
CA ILE A 125 -10.34 -35.49 -14.19
C ILE A 125 -10.66 -36.04 -15.58
N GLU A 126 -11.26 -37.24 -15.63
CA GLU A 126 -11.59 -37.93 -16.89
C GLU A 126 -12.83 -37.32 -17.55
N PHE A 127 -12.69 -36.80 -18.78
CA PHE A 127 -13.80 -36.54 -19.70
C PHE A 127 -13.43 -36.81 -21.17
N ASP A 128 -14.49 -36.90 -21.97
CA ASP A 128 -14.77 -37.85 -23.05
C ASP A 128 -13.81 -37.88 -24.26
N GLU A 129 -13.63 -39.09 -24.78
CA GLU A 129 -12.63 -39.47 -25.78
C GLU A 129 -13.05 -39.12 -27.20
N LYS A 130 -12.49 -38.05 -27.77
CA LYS A 130 -12.17 -37.95 -29.20
C LYS A 130 -11.24 -36.76 -29.42
N GLU A 131 -10.11 -37.04 -30.05
CA GLU A 131 -8.97 -36.14 -30.34
C GLU A 131 -7.94 -36.04 -29.19
N LYS A 132 -7.23 -37.16 -28.96
CA LYS A 132 -6.00 -37.24 -28.17
C LYS A 132 -4.79 -37.04 -29.09
N ASP A 133 -3.95 -36.04 -28.81
CA ASP A 133 -2.55 -35.98 -29.24
C ASP A 133 -1.68 -36.50 -28.07
N ASP A 134 -0.79 -37.44 -28.34
CA ASP A 134 -0.18 -38.39 -27.37
C ASP A 134 0.78 -37.79 -26.32
N TYR A 135 0.91 -36.46 -26.18
CA TYR A 135 1.96 -35.86 -25.34
C TYR A 135 1.55 -34.71 -24.41
N PHE A 136 0.27 -34.34 -24.33
CA PHE A 136 -0.08 -33.12 -23.59
C PHE A 136 -1.41 -33.23 -22.85
N GLN A 137 -1.36 -33.15 -21.53
CA GLN A 137 -2.53 -33.03 -20.66
C GLN A 137 -2.60 -31.62 -20.06
N TRP A 138 -3.78 -31.03 -20.15
CA TRP A 138 -4.08 -29.64 -19.77
C TRP A 138 -4.18 -29.48 -18.26
N TYR A 139 -3.45 -28.51 -17.72
CA TYR A 139 -3.60 -28.08 -16.33
C TYR A 139 -3.76 -26.56 -16.27
N ASN A 140 -4.99 -26.18 -15.90
CA ASN A 140 -5.52 -24.83 -15.68
C ASN A 140 -6.15 -24.13 -16.91
N GLN A 141 -7.45 -24.34 -17.06
CA GLN A 141 -8.30 -23.75 -18.09
C GLN A 141 -8.41 -22.23 -17.96
N ILE A 142 -8.28 -21.67 -16.74
CA ILE A 142 -8.39 -20.23 -16.47
C ILE A 142 -7.22 -19.46 -17.09
N LEU A 143 -6.01 -19.99 -16.95
CA LEU A 143 -4.76 -19.37 -17.39
C LEU A 143 -4.68 -19.33 -18.92
N LEU A 144 -5.15 -20.41 -19.53
CA LEU A 144 -5.23 -20.59 -20.97
C LEU A 144 -6.37 -19.79 -21.60
N ASP A 145 -7.53 -19.70 -20.94
CA ASP A 145 -8.63 -18.85 -21.36
C ASP A 145 -8.28 -17.36 -21.22
N ALA A 146 -7.51 -16.96 -20.20
CA ALA A 146 -7.06 -15.57 -20.06
C ALA A 146 -6.02 -15.20 -21.13
N ILE A 147 -5.10 -16.11 -21.47
CA ILE A 147 -4.16 -15.92 -22.60
C ILE A 147 -4.90 -15.93 -23.94
N LYS A 148 -5.86 -16.83 -24.16
CA LYS A 148 -6.60 -16.97 -25.43
C LYS A 148 -7.64 -15.87 -25.64
N ASN A 149 -8.32 -15.42 -24.59
CA ASN A 149 -9.30 -14.34 -24.67
C ASN A 149 -8.67 -12.95 -24.54
N ASN A 150 -7.34 -12.86 -24.41
CA ASN A 150 -6.61 -11.61 -24.17
C ASN A 150 -7.16 -10.84 -22.94
N ASP A 151 -7.65 -11.61 -21.98
CA ASP A 151 -8.42 -11.15 -20.82
C ASP A 151 -7.41 -10.82 -19.71
N LYS A 152 -6.76 -9.67 -19.86
CA LYS A 152 -5.72 -9.17 -18.95
C LYS A 152 -6.21 -9.14 -17.50
N ASP A 153 -7.50 -8.94 -17.30
CA ASP A 153 -8.12 -8.71 -16.01
C ASP A 153 -8.17 -9.96 -15.12
N LYS A 154 -8.14 -11.18 -15.68
CA LYS A 154 -8.13 -12.43 -14.89
C LYS A 154 -6.76 -12.82 -14.33
N PHE A 155 -5.67 -12.28 -14.87
CA PHE A 155 -4.33 -12.44 -14.27
C PHE A 155 -4.03 -11.36 -13.24
N VAL A 156 -4.65 -10.18 -13.39
CA VAL A 156 -4.55 -9.07 -12.42
C VAL A 156 -5.21 -9.43 -11.08
N THR A 157 -6.00 -10.51 -11.01
CA THR A 157 -6.60 -10.98 -9.75
C THR A 157 -5.64 -11.73 -8.83
N GLU A 158 -4.45 -12.14 -9.31
CA GLU A 158 -3.40 -12.65 -8.44
C GLU A 158 -2.32 -11.58 -8.24
N ASP A 159 -1.76 -11.50 -7.03
CA ASP A 159 -0.82 -10.52 -6.49
C ASP A 159 0.56 -10.44 -7.19
N PHE A 160 0.64 -10.89 -8.45
CA PHE A 160 1.86 -11.08 -9.20
C PHE A 160 2.05 -10.02 -10.29
N ARG A 161 3.28 -9.53 -10.39
CA ARG A 161 3.78 -8.88 -11.61
C ARG A 161 3.93 -9.94 -12.70
N THR A 162 3.14 -9.80 -13.76
CA THR A 162 3.18 -10.72 -14.90
C THR A 162 4.04 -10.18 -16.03
N LEU A 163 5.00 -10.97 -16.52
CA LEU A 163 5.76 -10.67 -17.74
C LEU A 163 5.45 -11.73 -18.79
N TYR A 164 5.34 -11.31 -20.05
CA TYR A 164 5.07 -12.20 -21.18
C TYR A 164 6.33 -12.39 -22.02
N LEU A 165 6.60 -13.63 -22.42
CA LEU A 165 7.69 -13.99 -23.32
C LEU A 165 7.10 -14.39 -24.67
N ALA A 166 7.46 -13.65 -25.71
CA ALA A 166 7.05 -13.92 -27.08
C ALA A 166 8.26 -13.91 -28.02
N TYR A 167 8.17 -14.64 -29.14
CA TYR A 167 9.25 -14.72 -30.12
C TYR A 167 8.70 -14.68 -31.54
N ARG A 168 9.54 -14.29 -32.49
CA ARG A 168 9.27 -14.40 -33.92
C ARG A 168 10.51 -14.90 -34.64
N GLU A 169 10.29 -15.84 -35.56
CA GLU A 169 11.34 -16.30 -36.45
C GLU A 169 11.47 -15.32 -37.61
N LEU A 170 12.71 -14.91 -37.90
CA LEU A 170 13.05 -13.94 -38.92
C LEU A 170 13.78 -14.63 -40.06
N ASN A 171 13.45 -14.25 -41.29
CA ASN A 171 14.23 -14.68 -42.45
C ASN A 171 15.48 -13.79 -42.60
N GLU A 172 16.55 -14.38 -43.13
CA GLU A 172 17.85 -13.70 -43.30
C GLU A 172 17.75 -12.38 -44.08
N SER A 173 16.89 -12.32 -45.11
CA SER A 173 16.68 -11.09 -45.90
C SER A 173 16.00 -9.99 -45.10
N GLU A 174 14.99 -10.35 -44.29
CA GLU A 174 14.26 -9.41 -43.44
C GLU A 174 15.18 -8.86 -42.34
N TYR A 175 15.98 -9.74 -41.72
CA TYR A 175 16.97 -9.34 -40.73
C TYR A 175 18.01 -8.37 -41.31
N ARG A 176 18.51 -8.63 -42.53
CA ARG A 176 19.48 -7.74 -43.19
C ARG A 176 18.90 -6.35 -43.45
N GLU A 177 17.68 -6.29 -43.99
CA GLU A 177 17.00 -5.01 -44.26
C GLU A 177 16.80 -4.21 -42.96
N TRP A 178 16.33 -4.88 -41.90
CA TRP A 178 16.17 -4.25 -40.59
C TRP A 178 17.52 -3.82 -39.98
N SER A 179 18.56 -4.64 -40.08
CA SER A 179 19.88 -4.35 -39.51
C SER A 179 20.51 -3.12 -40.17
N GLU A 180 20.36 -2.95 -41.48
CA GLU A 180 20.79 -1.74 -42.19
C GLU A 180 20.03 -0.50 -41.71
N LYS A 181 18.70 -0.59 -41.59
CA LYS A 181 17.86 0.50 -41.05
C LYS A 181 18.24 0.87 -39.62
N MET A 182 18.47 -0.13 -38.76
CA MET A 182 18.88 0.07 -37.37
C MET A 182 20.26 0.72 -37.27
N ASN A 183 21.21 0.33 -38.13
CA ASN A 183 22.53 0.96 -38.19
C ASN A 183 22.45 2.41 -38.66
N GLN A 184 21.61 2.70 -39.66
CA GLN A 184 21.35 4.07 -40.12
C GLN A 184 20.68 4.92 -39.03
N ALA A 185 19.72 4.36 -38.29
CA ALA A 185 19.08 5.01 -37.15
C ALA A 185 20.10 5.34 -36.05
N ASN A 186 20.94 4.39 -35.65
CA ASN A 186 21.96 4.58 -34.60
C ASN A 186 23.03 5.61 -34.98
N THR A 187 23.40 5.68 -36.27
CA THR A 187 24.40 6.63 -36.76
C THR A 187 23.80 8.01 -37.05
N SER A 188 22.48 8.17 -36.91
CA SER A 188 21.81 9.43 -37.18
C SER A 188 22.08 10.47 -36.10
N MET A 189 22.44 11.68 -36.52
CA MET A 189 22.62 12.83 -35.62
C MET A 189 21.30 13.56 -35.31
N GLU A 190 20.25 13.28 -36.08
CA GLU A 190 18.93 13.91 -35.95
C GLU A 190 17.86 12.88 -35.59
N LYS A 191 17.09 13.17 -34.52
CA LYS A 191 15.96 12.34 -34.07
C LYS A 191 16.32 10.86 -33.92
N ARG A 192 17.53 10.59 -33.41
CA ARG A 192 18.08 9.23 -33.24
C ARG A 192 17.14 8.32 -32.46
N GLU A 193 16.59 8.81 -31.34
CA GLU A 193 15.70 8.04 -30.47
C GLU A 193 14.40 7.63 -31.15
N GLU A 194 13.79 8.55 -31.93
CA GLU A 194 12.58 8.29 -32.72
C GLU A 194 12.84 7.22 -33.79
N LYS A 195 13.92 7.38 -34.57
CA LYS A 195 14.29 6.41 -35.62
C LYS A 195 14.62 5.03 -35.08
N VAL A 196 15.25 4.96 -33.91
CA VAL A 196 15.55 3.70 -33.22
C VAL A 196 14.25 3.04 -32.76
N LYS A 197 13.31 3.82 -32.19
CA LYS A 197 11.98 3.33 -31.80
C LYS A 197 11.21 2.76 -32.99
N ASP A 198 11.18 3.49 -34.11
CA ASP A 198 10.52 3.03 -35.35
C ASP A 198 11.11 1.70 -35.85
N SER A 199 12.44 1.55 -35.75
CA SER A 199 13.12 0.30 -36.12
C SER A 199 12.73 -0.87 -35.22
N TYR A 200 12.51 -0.65 -33.92
CA TYR A 200 11.99 -1.68 -33.01
C TYR A 200 10.54 -2.04 -33.34
N GLU A 201 9.66 -1.05 -33.54
CA GLU A 201 8.26 -1.29 -33.89
C GLU A 201 8.10 -2.07 -35.21
N GLN A 202 9.00 -1.86 -36.18
CA GLN A 202 9.00 -2.59 -37.44
C GLN A 202 9.22 -4.11 -37.26
N ILE A 203 10.07 -4.51 -36.30
CA ILE A 203 10.44 -5.92 -36.10
C ILE A 203 9.61 -6.61 -35.01
N GLU A 204 9.10 -5.86 -34.03
CA GLU A 204 8.32 -6.35 -32.88
C GLU A 204 6.82 -6.54 -33.20
N ASN A 205 6.50 -6.96 -34.41
CA ASN A 205 5.14 -7.29 -34.85
C ASN A 205 4.95 -8.81 -34.97
N HIS A 206 3.70 -9.27 -34.91
CA HIS A 206 3.31 -10.68 -35.14
C HIS A 206 4.11 -11.72 -34.30
N LEU A 207 4.45 -11.37 -33.06
CA LEU A 207 5.14 -12.26 -32.13
C LEU A 207 4.23 -13.44 -31.73
N LYS A 208 4.81 -14.64 -31.64
CA LYS A 208 4.17 -15.83 -31.07
C LYS A 208 4.44 -15.87 -29.57
N LEU A 209 3.37 -15.87 -28.76
CA LEU A 209 3.50 -16.01 -27.32
C LEU A 209 4.03 -17.41 -26.97
N ASN A 210 5.11 -17.47 -26.20
CA ASN A 210 5.70 -18.72 -25.72
C ASN A 210 5.34 -18.99 -24.26
N GLY A 211 5.12 -17.95 -23.45
CA GLY A 211 4.81 -18.12 -22.03
C GLY A 211 4.65 -16.82 -21.26
N ALA A 212 4.38 -16.95 -19.97
CA ALA A 212 4.29 -15.85 -19.02
C ALA A 212 4.93 -16.23 -17.68
N THR A 213 5.47 -15.26 -16.96
CA THR A 213 6.03 -15.43 -15.62
C THR A 213 5.24 -14.60 -14.61
N ALA A 214 5.00 -15.15 -13.44
CA ALA A 214 4.38 -14.48 -12.30
C ALA A 214 5.45 -14.22 -11.23
N ILE A 215 5.74 -12.95 -10.98
CA ILE A 215 6.74 -12.47 -10.03
C ILE A 215 6.04 -11.77 -8.89
N GLU A 216 6.28 -12.21 -7.66
CA GLU A 216 5.67 -11.66 -6.46
C GLU A 216 6.54 -10.59 -5.83
N ASP A 217 5.94 -9.45 -5.44
CA ASP A 217 6.57 -8.51 -4.52
C ASP A 217 6.33 -8.98 -3.08
N LYS A 218 7.36 -9.53 -2.45
CA LYS A 218 7.20 -10.13 -1.12
C LYS A 218 6.87 -9.07 -0.06
N LEU A 219 5.73 -9.25 0.62
CA LEU A 219 5.32 -8.45 1.77
C LEU A 219 6.18 -8.73 3.00
N GLN A 220 6.27 -7.78 3.94
CA GLN A 220 6.82 -8.07 5.26
C GLN A 220 5.92 -9.05 6.02
N ASP A 221 6.54 -9.82 6.92
CA ASP A 221 5.83 -10.86 7.66
C ASP A 221 4.75 -10.24 8.56
N GLY A 222 3.53 -10.77 8.49
CA GLY A 222 2.42 -10.30 9.33
C GLY A 222 1.73 -9.02 8.86
N VAL A 223 2.13 -8.41 7.74
CA VAL A 223 1.53 -7.17 7.21
C VAL A 223 0.03 -7.28 6.99
N PRO A 224 -0.50 -8.31 6.28
CA PRO A 224 -1.94 -8.43 6.06
C PRO A 224 -2.73 -8.53 7.38
N GLN A 225 -2.23 -9.31 8.34
CA GLN A 225 -2.85 -9.48 9.65
C GLN A 225 -2.80 -8.20 10.48
N CYS A 226 -1.72 -7.42 10.37
CA CYS A 226 -1.58 -6.13 11.03
C CYS A 226 -2.58 -5.11 10.48
N ILE A 227 -2.65 -4.97 9.16
CA ILE A 227 -3.59 -4.07 8.47
C ILE A 227 -5.03 -4.43 8.84
N GLU A 228 -5.38 -5.71 8.84
CA GLU A 228 -6.72 -6.15 9.23
C GLU A 228 -7.06 -5.76 10.68
N ARG A 229 -6.12 -5.95 11.63
CA ARG A 229 -6.32 -5.57 13.04
C ARG A 229 -6.50 -4.06 13.21
N LEU A 230 -5.68 -3.27 12.53
CA LEU A 230 -5.75 -1.81 12.56
C LEU A 230 -7.07 -1.31 11.95
N ALA A 231 -7.49 -1.88 10.82
CA ALA A 231 -8.77 -1.55 10.18
C ALA A 231 -9.97 -1.92 11.08
N ARG A 232 -9.93 -3.09 11.75
CA ARG A 232 -10.97 -3.47 12.73
C ARG A 232 -11.00 -2.57 13.96
N ALA A 233 -9.86 -1.97 14.33
CA ALA A 233 -9.78 -0.96 15.39
C ALA A 233 -10.30 0.42 14.95
N GLY A 234 -10.74 0.59 13.70
CA GLY A 234 -11.24 1.85 13.16
C GLY A 234 -10.15 2.80 12.66
N ILE A 235 -8.89 2.34 12.58
CA ILE A 235 -7.77 3.15 12.11
C ILE A 235 -7.75 3.13 10.57
N LYS A 236 -7.76 4.32 9.96
CA LYS A 236 -7.72 4.52 8.52
C LYS A 236 -6.29 4.43 8.02
N ILE A 237 -6.03 3.59 7.04
CA ILE A 237 -4.69 3.37 6.49
C ILE A 237 -4.61 3.98 5.10
N TRP A 238 -3.62 4.84 4.90
CA TRP A 238 -3.32 5.50 3.64
C TRP A 238 -1.94 5.05 3.18
N VAL A 239 -1.86 4.46 1.99
CA VAL A 239 -0.59 4.12 1.37
C VAL A 239 -0.19 5.27 0.45
N LEU A 240 0.94 5.91 0.76
CA LEU A 240 1.50 6.99 -0.05
C LEU A 240 2.73 6.42 -0.77
N THR A 241 2.72 6.42 -2.10
CA THR A 241 3.82 5.86 -2.88
C THR A 241 4.08 6.67 -4.13
N GLY A 242 5.36 6.75 -4.52
CA GLY A 242 5.80 7.30 -5.81
C GLY A 242 5.97 6.24 -6.89
N ASP A 243 5.50 5.02 -6.66
CA ASP A 243 5.51 3.95 -7.66
C ASP A 243 4.33 4.06 -8.62
N LYS A 244 4.35 3.25 -9.69
CA LYS A 244 3.25 3.14 -10.65
C LYS A 244 1.97 2.68 -9.96
N ILE A 245 0.84 3.15 -10.50
CA ILE A 245 -0.50 2.90 -9.96
C ILE A 245 -0.81 1.40 -9.93
N GLU A 246 -0.44 0.66 -10.97
CA GLU A 246 -0.70 -0.78 -11.07
C GLU A 246 0.03 -1.55 -9.96
N THR A 247 1.29 -1.18 -9.69
CA THR A 247 2.08 -1.81 -8.61
C THR A 247 1.49 -1.50 -7.24
N ALA A 248 1.06 -0.25 -7.03
CA ALA A 248 0.43 0.17 -5.77
C ALA A 248 -0.91 -0.55 -5.54
N TYR A 249 -1.70 -0.70 -6.60
CA TYR A 249 -2.96 -1.42 -6.58
C TYR A 249 -2.77 -2.90 -6.24
N ASN A 250 -1.84 -3.58 -6.91
CA ASN A 250 -1.54 -4.98 -6.64
C ASN A 250 -1.11 -5.19 -5.18
N ILE A 251 -0.16 -4.38 -4.67
CA ILE A 251 0.24 -4.47 -3.26
C ILE A 251 -0.93 -4.17 -2.31
N GLY A 252 -1.82 -3.25 -2.69
CA GLY A 252 -3.05 -2.96 -1.97
C GLY A 252 -3.95 -4.18 -1.82
N LEU A 253 -4.09 -4.99 -2.88
CA LEU A 253 -4.80 -6.27 -2.84
C LEU A 253 -4.05 -7.30 -1.98
N SER A 254 -2.74 -7.46 -2.19
CA SER A 254 -1.92 -8.47 -1.49
C SER A 254 -1.92 -8.27 0.02
N CYS A 255 -1.90 -7.01 0.46
CA CYS A 255 -1.91 -6.65 1.87
C CYS A 255 -3.33 -6.60 2.48
N CYS A 256 -4.37 -7.00 1.71
CA CYS A 256 -5.77 -6.98 2.10
C CYS A 256 -6.30 -5.58 2.49
N LEU A 257 -5.62 -4.52 2.07
CA LEU A 257 -6.10 -3.15 2.21
C LEU A 257 -7.25 -2.89 1.24
N LEU A 258 -7.12 -3.39 0.02
CA LEU A 258 -8.17 -3.44 -0.99
C LEU A 258 -8.76 -4.84 -1.02
N LYS A 259 -10.08 -4.93 -1.16
CA LYS A 259 -10.79 -6.20 -1.34
C LYS A 259 -11.50 -6.22 -2.68
N ASN A 260 -11.72 -7.41 -3.22
CA ASN A 260 -12.36 -7.58 -4.54
C ASN A 260 -13.81 -7.08 -4.59
N ASP A 261 -14.48 -6.96 -3.44
CA ASP A 261 -15.83 -6.40 -3.32
C ASP A 261 -15.85 -4.87 -3.13
N MET A 262 -14.68 -4.24 -2.97
CA MET A 262 -14.58 -2.78 -2.87
C MET A 262 -14.69 -2.12 -4.24
N GLU A 263 -15.47 -1.05 -4.31
CA GLU A 263 -15.47 -0.17 -5.46
C GLU A 263 -14.25 0.75 -5.43
N SER A 264 -13.39 0.64 -6.43
CA SER A 264 -12.23 1.50 -6.62
C SER A 264 -12.59 2.77 -7.39
N PHE A 265 -12.12 3.92 -6.92
CA PHE A 265 -12.23 5.20 -7.62
C PHE A 265 -10.85 5.67 -8.07
N PHE A 266 -10.66 5.84 -9.38
CA PHE A 266 -9.41 6.33 -9.97
C PHE A 266 -9.52 7.82 -10.32
N ILE A 267 -8.56 8.62 -9.88
CA ILE A 267 -8.51 10.06 -10.10
C ILE A 267 -7.17 10.41 -10.73
N GLU A 268 -7.16 10.51 -12.05
CA GLU A 268 -6.03 10.98 -12.85
C GLU A 268 -6.44 12.27 -13.56
N GLU A 269 -5.73 13.36 -13.32
CA GLU A 269 -5.93 14.67 -13.92
C GLU A 269 -4.58 15.42 -13.98
N GLU A 270 -4.37 16.21 -15.03
CA GLU A 270 -3.10 16.94 -15.25
C GLU A 270 -3.07 18.31 -14.54
N ASN A 271 -4.25 18.87 -14.24
CA ASN A 271 -4.40 20.22 -13.71
C ASN A 271 -5.12 20.19 -12.34
N GLU A 272 -4.74 21.12 -11.46
CA GLU A 272 -5.33 21.27 -10.11
C GLU A 272 -6.86 21.44 -10.15
N ASP A 273 -7.37 22.29 -11.04
CA ASP A 273 -8.81 22.50 -11.23
C ASP A 273 -9.55 21.21 -11.67
N GLY A 274 -8.88 20.39 -12.49
CA GLY A 274 -9.40 19.10 -12.94
C GLY A 274 -9.52 18.12 -11.77
N VAL A 275 -8.45 18.04 -10.96
CA VAL A 275 -8.40 17.21 -9.75
C VAL A 275 -9.53 17.60 -8.79
N GLU A 276 -9.70 18.89 -8.51
CA GLU A 276 -10.73 19.36 -7.56
C GLU A 276 -12.15 19.02 -8.05
N LYS A 277 -12.42 19.22 -9.35
CA LYS A 277 -13.72 18.89 -9.94
C LYS A 277 -14.02 17.39 -9.86
N LYS A 278 -13.04 16.54 -10.16
CA LYS A 278 -13.19 15.09 -10.13
C LYS A 278 -13.32 14.56 -8.71
N LEU A 279 -12.59 15.13 -7.76
CA LEU A 279 -12.76 14.83 -6.33
C LEU A 279 -14.17 15.16 -5.85
N LYS A 280 -14.73 16.31 -6.24
CA LYS A 280 -16.13 16.66 -5.92
C LYS A 280 -17.12 15.69 -6.55
N GLU A 281 -16.89 15.26 -7.78
CA GLU A 281 -17.74 14.28 -8.46
C GLU A 281 -17.71 12.92 -7.73
N VAL A 282 -16.52 12.41 -7.41
CA VAL A 282 -16.33 11.15 -6.67
C VAL A 282 -16.96 11.24 -5.28
N ARG A 283 -16.76 12.34 -4.56
CA ARG A 283 -17.40 12.60 -3.26
C ARG A 283 -18.92 12.52 -3.37
N ASN A 284 -19.52 13.19 -4.36
CA ASN A 284 -20.96 13.17 -4.55
C ASN A 284 -21.48 11.77 -4.88
N LYS A 285 -20.76 11.01 -5.71
CA LYS A 285 -21.08 9.60 -6.00
C LYS A 285 -21.05 8.74 -4.72
N MET A 286 -20.02 8.90 -3.88
CA MET A 286 -19.92 8.19 -2.61
C MET A 286 -21.06 8.55 -1.66
N ILE A 287 -21.37 9.85 -1.50
CA ILE A 287 -22.47 10.33 -0.66
C ILE A 287 -23.78 9.69 -1.13
N THR A 288 -24.11 9.77 -2.42
CA THR A 288 -25.36 9.18 -2.94
C THR A 288 -25.43 7.67 -2.72
N LYS A 289 -24.31 6.96 -2.83
CA LYS A 289 -24.26 5.52 -2.53
C LYS A 289 -24.48 5.23 -1.04
N ILE A 290 -23.90 6.01 -0.15
CA ILE A 290 -24.12 5.88 1.30
C ILE A 290 -25.59 6.17 1.64
N GLU A 291 -26.17 7.24 1.08
CA GLU A 291 -27.58 7.58 1.27
C GLU A 291 -28.50 6.42 0.83
N GLN A 292 -28.19 5.77 -0.30
CA GLN A 292 -28.93 4.61 -0.80
C GLN A 292 -28.72 3.34 0.03
N LEU A 293 -27.50 3.08 0.49
CA LEU A 293 -27.15 1.86 1.24
C LEU A 293 -27.71 1.87 2.66
N PHE A 294 -27.72 3.04 3.31
CA PHE A 294 -28.12 3.18 4.70
C PHE A 294 -29.52 3.80 4.89
N ASP A 295 -30.19 4.20 3.80
CA ASP A 295 -31.48 4.91 3.83
C ASP A 295 -31.45 6.17 4.71
N VAL A 296 -30.36 6.94 4.58
CA VAL A 296 -30.12 8.19 5.34
C VAL A 296 -30.03 9.36 4.37
N HIS A 297 -30.54 10.53 4.75
CA HIS A 297 -30.33 11.77 4.00
C HIS A 297 -29.23 12.61 4.64
N ILE A 298 -28.20 12.99 3.87
CA ILE A 298 -27.08 13.79 4.38
C ILE A 298 -27.33 15.27 4.04
N ASP A 299 -27.86 16.02 5.01
CA ASP A 299 -28.29 17.42 4.85
C ASP A 299 -27.15 18.39 4.49
N ASN A 300 -25.91 18.12 4.92
CA ASN A 300 -24.77 19.00 4.69
C ASN A 300 -23.65 18.28 3.93
N LYS A 301 -23.74 18.32 2.60
CA LYS A 301 -22.79 17.68 1.69
C LYS A 301 -21.41 18.31 1.68
N ASP A 302 -21.26 19.55 2.17
CA ASP A 302 -19.99 20.28 2.23
C ASP A 302 -19.26 20.10 3.56
N LYS A 303 -19.98 19.81 4.66
CA LYS A 303 -19.35 19.49 5.95
C LYS A 303 -18.40 18.31 5.76
N ARG A 304 -17.16 18.46 6.24
CA ARG A 304 -16.27 17.32 6.44
C ARG A 304 -17.06 16.34 7.33
N LEU A 305 -17.19 15.09 6.90
CA LEU A 305 -17.76 14.03 7.74
C LEU A 305 -16.78 13.81 8.89
N ASP A 306 -16.86 14.65 9.91
CA ASP A 306 -16.27 14.39 11.20
C ASP A 306 -17.12 13.26 11.79
N TRP A 307 -16.61 12.04 11.75
CA TRP A 307 -17.22 10.86 12.38
C TRP A 307 -17.07 10.92 13.91
N LYS A 308 -17.27 12.10 14.50
CA LYS A 308 -17.48 12.26 15.92
C LYS A 308 -18.99 12.27 16.12
N ASP A 309 -19.52 11.09 16.41
CA ASP A 309 -20.55 10.82 17.43
C ASP A 309 -20.72 9.30 17.58
#